data_AF-A0A559IZH6-F1
#
_entry.id   AF-A0A559IZH6-F1
#
_cell.length_a   1.000
_cell.length_b   1.000
_cell.length_c   1.000
_cell.angle_alpha   90.00
_cell.angle_beta   90.00
_cell.angle_gamma   90.00
#
_symmetry.space_group_name_H-M   'P 1'
#
loop_
_entity.id
_entity.type
_entity.pdbx_description
1 polymer ?
#
loop_
_entity_poly.entity_id
_entity_poly.type
_entity_poly.pdbx_seq_one_letter_code
_entity_poly.pdbx_strand_id
1 'polypeptide(L)'
;MLSINIDEAKVKELCRERISALIQEVESDYVFWDRNELERRTCMSWPFIQQKFFYDPRFSKFKVGTKWLFPAKETRDFLLVWLSEQSTS
;
A
#
# COMPACT_ATOMS: atom_id res chain seq x y z
N MET A 1 -19.92 -22.46 31.55
CA MET A 1 -19.86 -21.49 30.44
C MET A 1 -18.44 -20.96 30.35
N LEU A 2 -17.70 -21.34 29.32
CA LEU A 2 -16.32 -20.86 29.08
C LEU A 2 -16.41 -19.50 28.39
N SER A 3 -16.07 -18.42 29.11
CA SER A 3 -15.96 -17.09 28.53
C SER A 3 -14.66 -17.00 27.74
N ILE A 4 -14.75 -17.11 26.42
CA ILE A 4 -13.63 -16.87 25.51
C ILE A 4 -13.48 -15.35 25.40
N ASN A 5 -12.61 -14.78 26.23
CA ASN A 5 -12.24 -13.38 26.15
C ASN A 5 -11.20 -13.25 25.02
N ILE A 6 -11.68 -13.02 23.80
CA ILE A 6 -10.81 -12.86 22.63
C ILE A 6 -10.10 -11.52 22.77
N ASP A 7 -8.81 -11.57 23.07
CA ASP A 7 -7.93 -10.40 23.11
C ASP A 7 -7.75 -9.87 21.69
N GLU A 8 -8.59 -8.91 21.30
CA GLU A 8 -8.61 -8.30 19.96
C GLU A 8 -7.24 -7.76 19.52
N ALA A 9 -6.40 -7.33 20.48
CA ALA A 9 -5.05 -6.85 20.18
C ALA A 9 -4.18 -7.98 19.63
N LYS A 10 -4.27 -9.17 20.23
CA LYS A 10 -3.51 -10.35 19.84
C LYS A 10 -3.99 -10.92 18.51
N VAL A 11 -5.29 -10.81 18.21
CA VAL A 11 -5.84 -11.19 16.91
C VAL A 11 -5.34 -10.26 15.79
N LYS A 12 -5.29 -8.94 16.04
CA LYS A 12 -4.76 -7.97 15.08
C LYS A 12 -3.27 -8.18 14.80
N GLU A 13 -2.48 -8.50 15.83
CA GLU A 13 -1.06 -8.80 15.70
C GLU A 13 -0.82 -10.05 14.84
N LEU A 14 -1.53 -11.15 15.13
CA LEU A 14 -1.48 -12.38 14.34
C LEU A 14 -1.90 -12.16 12.88
N CYS A 15 -2.94 -11.34 12.64
CA CYS A 15 -3.35 -10.97 11.30
C CYS A 15 -2.26 -10.17 10.58
N ARG A 16 -1.61 -9.22 11.27
CA ARG A 16 -0.53 -8.40 10.71
C ARG A 16 0.69 -9.23 10.33
N GLU A 17 1.07 -10.18 11.18
CA GLU A 17 2.18 -11.09 10.92
C GLU A 17 1.89 -12.01 9.72
N ARG A 18 0.67 -12.55 9.65
CA ARG A 18 0.27 -13.45 8.55
C ARG A 18 0.15 -12.71 7.21
N ILE A 19 -0.34 -11.48 7.23
CA ILE A 19 -0.36 -10.59 6.06
C ILE A 19 1.08 -10.25 5.64
N SER A 20 1.97 -9.95 6.58
CA SER A 20 3.38 -9.65 6.28
C SER A 20 4.12 -10.83 5.65
N ALA A 21 3.87 -12.05 6.14
CA ALA A 21 4.44 -13.28 5.59
C ALA A 21 3.89 -13.59 4.18
N LEU A 22 2.59 -13.42 3.96
CA LEU A 22 1.97 -13.61 2.63
C LEU A 22 2.44 -12.57 1.60
N ILE A 23 2.80 -11.36 2.04
CA ILE A 23 3.36 -10.32 1.18
C ILE A 23 4.79 -10.67 0.73
N GLN A 24 5.58 -11.35 1.56
CA GLN A 24 6.94 -11.76 1.22
C GLN A 24 7.01 -12.80 0.09
N GLU A 25 5.99 -13.64 -0.08
CA GLU A 25 5.99 -14.72 -1.08
C GLU A 25 5.47 -14.30 -2.47
N VAL A 26 4.89 -13.09 -2.62
CA VAL A 26 4.26 -12.62 -3.87
C VAL A 26 4.87 -11.29 -4.34
N GLU A 27 6.18 -11.09 -4.19
CA GLU A 27 6.87 -10.01 -4.89
C GLU A 27 7.12 -10.41 -6.35
N SER A 28 6.16 -10.11 -7.23
CA SER A 28 6.44 -10.07 -8.67
C SER A 28 7.38 -8.88 -8.98
N ASP A 29 8.67 -9.17 -9.10
CA ASP A 29 9.81 -8.55 -9.82
C ASP A 29 9.66 -7.25 -10.65
N TYR A 30 8.88 -6.26 -10.21
CA TYR A 30 8.96 -4.92 -10.78
C TYR A 30 9.82 -4.01 -9.91
N VAL A 31 10.93 -3.52 -10.46
CA VAL A 31 11.74 -2.46 -9.83
C VAL A 31 10.94 -1.16 -9.75
N PHE A 32 10.13 -0.87 -10.78
CA PHE A 32 9.26 0.31 -10.86
C PHE A 32 7.88 -0.05 -11.41
N TRP A 33 6.86 0.65 -10.95
CA TRP A 33 5.54 0.69 -11.56
C TRP A 33 5.43 1.88 -12.48
N ASP A 34 4.72 1.70 -13.60
CA ASP A 34 4.20 2.83 -14.36
C ASP A 34 2.81 3.21 -13.84
N ARG A 35 2.18 4.22 -14.47
CA ARG A 35 0.82 4.64 -14.13
C ARG A 35 -0.19 3.48 -14.19
N ASN A 36 -0.14 2.67 -15.25
CA ASN A 36 -1.15 1.63 -15.46
C ASN A 36 -1.00 0.53 -14.40
N GLU A 37 0.24 0.17 -14.06
CA GLU A 37 0.52 -0.80 -13.01
C GLU A 37 0.13 -0.25 -11.63
N LEU A 38 0.35 1.04 -11.36
CA LEU A 38 -0.11 1.69 -10.13
C LEU A 38 -1.64 1.64 -10.00
N GLU A 39 -2.38 2.01 -11.07
CA GLU A 39 -3.84 1.91 -11.10
C GLU A 39 -4.30 0.46 -10.88
N ARG A 40 -3.67 -0.51 -11.54
CA ARG A 40 -4.00 -1.94 -11.43
C ARG A 40 -3.74 -2.49 -10.02
N ARG A 41 -2.61 -2.13 -9.40
CA ARG A 41 -2.20 -2.63 -8.07
C ARG A 41 -3.01 -2.03 -6.93
N THR A 42 -3.39 -0.76 -7.07
CA THR A 42 -4.17 -0.05 -6.05
C THR A 42 -5.67 -0.20 -6.22
N CYS A 43 -6.12 -0.69 -7.39
CA CYS A 43 -7.52 -0.69 -7.81
C CYS A 43 -8.14 0.73 -7.83
N MET A 44 -7.31 1.76 -7.96
CA MET A 44 -7.73 3.17 -7.99
C MET A 44 -7.61 3.74 -9.38
N SER A 45 -8.55 4.60 -9.75
CA SER A 45 -8.46 5.37 -10.98
C SER A 45 -7.42 6.48 -10.85
N TRP A 46 -6.78 6.85 -11.96
CA TRP A 46 -5.80 7.93 -11.99
C TRP A 46 -6.32 9.25 -11.40
N PRO A 47 -7.55 9.72 -11.69
CA PRO A 47 -8.08 10.93 -11.06
C PRO A 47 -8.13 10.82 -9.53
N PHE A 48 -8.50 9.65 -9.00
CA PHE A 48 -8.53 9.42 -7.55
C PHE A 48 -7.12 9.46 -6.96
N ILE A 49 -6.15 8.79 -7.59
CA ILE A 49 -4.74 8.82 -7.18
C ILE A 49 -4.23 10.27 -7.15
N GLN A 50 -4.50 11.04 -8.21
CA GLN A 50 -4.14 12.44 -8.32
C GLN A 50 -4.72 13.29 -7.20
N GLN A 51 -6.00 13.10 -6.89
CA GLN A 51 -6.70 13.84 -5.84
C GLN A 51 -6.19 13.49 -4.44
N LYS A 52 -5.85 12.22 -4.20
CA LYS A 52 -5.61 11.70 -2.85
C LYS A 52 -4.18 11.81 -2.37
N PHE A 53 -3.23 11.27 -3.14
CA PHE A 53 -1.85 11.14 -2.63
C PHE A 53 -0.77 11.42 -3.67
N PHE A 54 -1.11 11.59 -4.95
CA PHE A 54 -0.10 11.81 -5.99
C PHE A 54 0.78 13.04 -5.72
N TYR A 55 0.19 14.11 -5.18
CA TYR A 55 0.91 15.35 -4.84
C TYR A 55 1.45 15.36 -3.41
N ASP A 56 1.32 14.27 -2.65
CA ASP A 56 1.95 14.15 -1.34
C ASP A 56 3.49 14.20 -1.53
N PRO A 57 4.21 15.07 -0.79
CA PRO A 57 5.67 15.17 -0.89
C PRO A 57 6.39 13.88 -0.48
N ARG A 58 5.76 13.02 0.33
CA ARG A 58 6.29 11.72 0.75
C ARG A 58 6.15 10.65 -0.35
N PHE A 59 5.32 10.90 -1.38
CA PHE A 59 5.09 9.95 -2.45
C PHE A 59 6.20 9.99 -3.52
N SER A 60 7.00 8.93 -3.55
CA SER A 60 8.15 8.77 -4.46
C SER A 60 7.71 8.55 -5.90
N LYS A 61 7.92 9.55 -6.75
CA LYS A 61 7.55 9.55 -8.17
C LYS A 61 8.62 10.24 -9.01
N PHE A 62 8.96 9.64 -10.16
CA PHE A 62 9.96 10.17 -11.07
C PHE A 62 9.40 10.27 -12.48
N LYS A 63 9.60 11.41 -13.14
CA LYS A 63 9.23 11.60 -14.53
C LYS A 63 10.46 11.38 -15.41
N VAL A 64 10.45 10.33 -16.23
CA VAL A 64 11.52 10.03 -17.18
C VAL A 64 10.94 10.16 -18.60
N GLY A 65 11.30 11.26 -19.27
CA GLY A 65 10.69 11.65 -20.54
C GLY A 65 9.18 11.89 -20.37
N THR A 66 8.37 11.07 -21.03
CA THR A 66 6.90 11.15 -20.98
C THR A 66 6.27 10.22 -19.94
N LYS A 67 7.04 9.31 -19.33
CA LYS A 67 6.52 8.30 -18.41
C LYS A 67 6.73 8.68 -16.95
N TRP A 68 5.76 8.33 -16.13
CA TRP A 68 5.90 8.32 -14.67
C TRP A 68 6.35 6.93 -14.23
N LEU A 69 7.35 6.89 -13.36
CA LEU A 69 7.86 5.68 -12.73
C LEU A 69 7.80 5.85 -11.21
N PHE A 70 7.35 4.79 -10.55
CA PHE A 70 7.17 4.72 -9.11
C PHE A 70 7.97 3.53 -8.58
N PRO A 71 9.01 3.74 -7.75
CA PRO A 71 9.76 2.65 -7.15
C PRO A 71 8.80 1.73 -6.37
N ALA A 72 8.77 0.45 -6.74
CA ALA A 72 7.70 -0.44 -6.29
C ALA A 72 7.71 -0.62 -4.77
N LYS A 73 8.90 -0.74 -4.17
CA LYS A 73 9.08 -0.92 -2.74
C LYS A 73 8.60 0.31 -1.95
N GLU A 74 9.14 1.48 -2.28
CA GLU A 74 8.84 2.75 -1.63
C GLU A 74 7.36 3.13 -1.80
N THR A 75 6.78 2.80 -2.96
CA THR A 75 5.35 3.01 -3.22
C THR A 75 4.48 2.16 -2.30
N ARG A 76 4.80 0.87 -2.12
CA ARG A 76 4.05 0.00 -1.19
C ARG A 76 4.16 0.51 0.24
N ASP A 77 5.36 0.83 0.68
CA ASP A 77 5.62 1.34 2.03
C ASP A 77 4.83 2.62 2.29
N PHE A 78 4.85 3.56 1.35
CA PHE A 78 4.05 4.78 1.42
C PHE A 78 2.54 4.49 1.48
N LEU A 79 2.02 3.60 0.62
CA LEU A 79 0.59 3.31 0.55
C LEU A 79 0.05 2.68 1.84
N LEU A 80 0.83 1.83 2.50
CA LEU A 80 0.46 1.24 3.79
C LEU A 80 0.31 2.31 4.87
N VAL A 81 1.26 3.25 4.95
CA VAL A 81 1.20 4.37 5.89
C VAL A 81 0.00 5.27 5.55
N TRP A 82 -0.12 5.69 4.29
CA TRP A 82 -1.20 6.55 3.82
C TRP A 82 -2.60 5.96 4.10
N LEU A 83 -2.79 4.65 3.90
CA LEU A 83 -4.05 3.97 4.23
C LEU A 83 -4.36 4.00 5.73
N SER A 84 -3.36 3.78 6.58
CA SER A 84 -3.56 3.80 8.04
C SER A 84 -4.01 5.17 8.56
N GLU A 85 -3.56 6.25 7.90
CA GLU A 85 -3.95 7.63 8.20
C GLU A 85 -5.44 7.91 7.85
N GLN A 86 -6.04 7.16 6.91
CA GLN A 86 -7.44 7.37 6.51
C GLN A 86 -8.45 6.82 7.52
N SER A 87 -8.07 5.79 8.29
CA SER A 87 -8.93 5.14 9.29
C SER A 87 -9.11 5.93 10.60
N THR A 88 -8.47 7.09 10.73
CA THR A 88 -8.55 7.96 11.93
C THR A 88 -9.42 9.20 11.71
N SER A 89 -10.28 9.22 10.69
CA SER A 89 -11.28 10.28 10.47
C SER A 89 -12.69 9.86 10.87
#